data_AF-A0A3N4JWE9-F1
#
_entry.id   AF-A0A3N4JWE9-F1
#
_cell.length_a   1.000
_cell.length_b   1.000
_cell.length_c   1.000
_cell.angle_alpha   90.00
_cell.angle_beta   90.00
_cell.angle_gamma   90.00
#
_symmetry.space_group_name_H-M   'P 1'
#
loop_
_entity.id
_entity.type
_entity.pdbx_description
1 polymer ?
#
loop_
_entity_poly.entity_id
_entity_poly.type
_entity_poly.pdbx_seq_one_letter_code
_entity_poly.pdbx_strand_id
1 'polypeptide(L)'
;MSPVARGNVNPGTADNTDRTPLWWAARFRNDGVARLLLTRDDIHPNEPNNQGATPLWQAATRGWESIVRLLLTRNDINTNKPDIAGQTLLLQAASFDGHDGVVRLLLTRRDVNPDKPDLFGRTSL
;
A
#
# COMPACT_ATOMS: atom_id res chain seq x y z
N MET A 1 40.26 3.27 11.65
CA MET A 1 39.30 3.06 10.55
C MET A 1 38.11 3.97 10.81
N SER A 2 38.05 5.12 10.14
CA SER A 2 36.91 6.03 10.27
C SER A 2 35.68 5.42 9.59
N PRO A 3 34.48 5.48 10.20
CA PRO A 3 33.26 5.02 9.54
C PRO A 3 33.07 5.84 8.27
N VAL A 4 32.93 5.19 7.12
CA VAL A 4 32.49 5.84 5.89
C VAL A 4 31.14 6.48 6.20
N ALA A 5 31.08 7.81 6.16
CA ALA A 5 29.83 8.54 6.24
C ALA A 5 28.97 8.08 5.06
N ARG A 6 28.05 7.15 5.33
CA ARG A 6 26.96 6.85 4.40
C ARG A 6 26.22 8.17 4.24
N GLY A 7 26.29 8.75 3.05
CA GLY A 7 25.53 9.96 2.72
C GLY A 7 24.12 9.79 3.25
N ASN A 8 23.61 10.80 3.93
CA ASN A 8 22.34 10.77 4.64
C ASN A 8 21.19 10.73 3.60
N VAL A 9 21.04 9.61 2.90
CA VAL A 9 19.99 9.40 1.91
C VAL A 9 18.71 9.14 2.70
N ASN A 10 17.78 10.09 2.65
CA ASN A 10 16.46 9.92 3.20
C ASN A 10 15.74 8.80 2.41
N PRO A 11 15.42 7.65 3.03
CA PRO A 11 14.78 6.53 2.35
C PRO A 11 13.29 6.78 2.04
N GLY A 12 12.75 7.93 2.46
CA GLY A 12 11.44 8.43 2.07
C GLY A 12 11.46 9.36 0.85
N THR A 13 12.64 9.73 0.31
CA THR A 13 12.71 10.65 -0.85
C THR A 13 12.00 10.06 -2.06
N ALA A 14 11.01 10.78 -2.57
CA ALA A 14 10.24 10.37 -3.73
C ALA A 14 10.93 10.74 -5.06
N ASP A 15 10.56 10.02 -6.12
CA ASP A 15 10.91 10.43 -7.49
C ASP A 15 10.06 11.62 -7.98
N ASN A 16 10.27 12.04 -9.24
CA ASN A 16 9.55 13.17 -9.84
C ASN A 16 8.04 12.93 -10.07
N THR A 17 7.52 11.77 -9.66
CA THR A 17 6.10 11.42 -9.69
C THR A 17 5.57 11.07 -8.29
N ASP A 18 6.26 11.53 -7.25
CA ASP A 18 5.95 11.32 -5.83
C ASP A 18 5.98 9.84 -5.41
N ARG A 19 6.69 8.98 -6.14
CA ARG A 19 6.82 7.57 -5.75
C ARG A 19 8.00 7.41 -4.79
N THR A 20 7.70 6.99 -3.57
CA THR A 20 8.71 6.63 -2.57
C THR A 20 9.37 5.28 -2.88
N PRO A 21 10.52 4.95 -2.27
CA PRO A 21 11.12 3.62 -2.37
C PRO A 21 10.16 2.50 -1.92
N LEU A 22 9.32 2.77 -0.91
CA LEU A 22 8.30 1.81 -0.47
C LEU A 22 7.22 1.61 -1.53
N TRP A 23 6.82 2.66 -2.25
CA TRP A 23 5.88 2.55 -3.37
C TRP A 23 6.44 1.63 -4.46
N TRP A 24 7.71 1.79 -4.81
CA TRP A 24 8.38 0.94 -5.80
C TRP A 24 8.52 -0.51 -5.33
N ALA A 25 8.89 -0.72 -4.07
CA ALA A 25 8.95 -2.06 -3.48
C ALA A 25 7.58 -2.75 -3.51
N ALA A 26 6.51 -2.00 -3.22
CA ALA A 26 5.16 -2.51 -3.26
C ALA A 26 4.70 -2.86 -4.69
N ARG A 27 5.00 -2.01 -5.68
CA ARG A 27 4.64 -2.27 -7.09
C ARG A 27 5.30 -3.53 -7.65
N PHE A 28 6.57 -3.76 -7.31
CA PHE A 28 7.39 -4.85 -7.88
C PHE A 28 7.51 -6.09 -6.98
N ARG A 29 6.71 -6.18 -5.90
CA ARG A 29 6.75 -7.30 -4.94
C ARG A 29 8.17 -7.56 -4.41
N ASN A 30 8.83 -6.50 -3.97
CA ASN A 30 10.14 -6.61 -3.34
C ASN A 30 9.98 -6.66 -1.81
N ASP A 31 9.69 -7.86 -1.30
CA ASP A 31 9.45 -8.11 0.12
C ASP A 31 10.63 -7.71 1.01
N GLY A 32 11.86 -7.90 0.53
CA GLY A 32 13.08 -7.56 1.27
C GLY A 32 13.19 -6.06 1.52
N VAL A 33 13.04 -5.26 0.45
CA VAL A 33 13.09 -3.79 0.55
C VAL A 33 11.88 -3.27 1.32
N ALA A 34 10.67 -3.79 1.07
CA ALA A 34 9.48 -3.36 1.79
C ALA A 34 9.63 -3.61 3.30
N ARG A 35 10.11 -4.79 3.70
CA ARG A 35 10.35 -5.11 5.11
C ARG A 35 11.40 -4.17 5.74
N LEU A 36 12.52 -3.95 5.06
CA LEU A 36 13.58 -3.06 5.54
C LEU A 36 13.10 -1.61 5.74
N LEU A 37 12.26 -1.12 4.83
CA LEU A 37 11.71 0.23 4.95
C LEU A 37 10.67 0.33 6.07
N LEU A 38 9.78 -0.67 6.20
CA LEU A 38 8.70 -0.65 7.19
C LEU A 38 9.18 -0.76 8.64
N THR A 39 10.40 -1.24 8.89
CA THR A 39 11.03 -1.24 10.23
C THR A 39 11.52 0.13 10.69
N ARG A 40 11.42 1.17 9.84
CA ARG A 40 11.88 2.52 10.18
C ARG A 40 10.70 3.42 10.57
N ASP A 41 10.93 4.25 11.59
CA ASP A 41 9.92 5.18 12.09
C ASP A 41 9.78 6.43 11.21
N ASP A 42 10.83 6.78 10.45
CA ASP A 42 10.86 7.93 9.54
C ASP A 42 10.22 7.67 8.16
N ILE A 43 9.67 6.47 7.95
CA ILE A 43 8.95 6.12 6.74
C ILE A 43 7.45 6.40 6.92
N HIS A 44 6.89 7.17 6.00
CA HIS A 44 5.45 7.44 5.89
C HIS A 44 4.82 6.48 4.86
N PRO A 45 4.17 5.39 5.29
CA PRO A 45 3.80 4.31 4.37
C PRO A 45 2.55 4.61 3.52
N ASN A 46 1.89 5.73 3.79
CA ASN A 46 0.68 6.18 3.08
C ASN A 46 0.94 7.22 2.01
N GLU A 47 2.20 7.65 1.80
CA GLU A 47 2.54 8.65 0.81
C GLU A 47 2.12 8.18 -0.60
N PRO A 48 1.19 8.88 -1.25
CA PRO A 48 0.74 8.52 -2.58
C PRO A 48 1.71 9.05 -3.64
N ASN A 49 1.70 8.41 -4.81
CA ASN A 49 2.23 9.06 -6.00
C ASN A 49 1.34 10.24 -6.44
N ASN A 50 1.75 10.96 -7.48
CA ASN A 50 1.00 12.09 -8.05
C ASN A 50 -0.39 11.74 -8.64
N GLN A 51 -0.73 10.45 -8.74
CA GLN A 51 -2.05 9.95 -9.14
C GLN A 51 -2.91 9.53 -7.93
N GLY A 52 -2.43 9.76 -6.71
CA GLY A 52 -3.12 9.40 -5.48
C GLY A 52 -2.91 7.95 -5.02
N ALA A 53 -2.20 7.12 -5.80
CA ALA A 53 -2.01 5.70 -5.49
C ALA A 53 -0.93 5.49 -4.43
N THR A 54 -1.32 4.87 -3.31
CA THR A 54 -0.42 4.51 -2.20
C THR A 54 0.34 3.20 -2.46
N PRO A 55 1.39 2.89 -1.69
CA PRO A 55 2.04 1.58 -1.74
C PRO A 55 1.06 0.42 -1.54
N LEU A 56 0.12 0.55 -0.58
CA LEU A 56 -0.91 -0.46 -0.34
C LEU A 56 -1.83 -0.64 -1.55
N TRP A 57 -2.25 0.46 -2.20
CA TRP A 57 -3.07 0.39 -3.41
C TRP A 57 -2.38 -0.40 -4.53
N GLN A 58 -1.09 -0.13 -4.76
CA GLN A 58 -0.31 -0.86 -5.77
C GLN A 58 -0.18 -2.35 -5.45
N ALA A 59 0.08 -2.71 -4.19
CA ALA A 59 0.21 -4.10 -3.79
C ALA A 59 -1.09 -4.88 -3.94
N ALA A 60 -2.20 -4.31 -3.45
CA ALA A 60 -3.50 -4.97 -3.42
C ALA A 60 -4.08 -5.16 -4.83
N THR A 61 -4.05 -4.14 -5.68
CA THR A 61 -4.56 -4.22 -7.07
C THR A 61 -3.78 -5.20 -7.93
N ARG A 62 -2.55 -5.54 -7.53
CA ARG A 62 -1.71 -6.54 -8.19
C ARG A 62 -1.81 -7.94 -7.57
N GLY A 63 -2.52 -8.13 -6.47
CA GLY A 63 -2.61 -9.42 -5.79
C GLY A 63 -1.37 -9.77 -4.97
N TRP A 64 -0.53 -8.80 -4.60
CA TRP A 64 0.73 -9.05 -3.86
C TRP A 64 0.47 -9.25 -2.37
N GLU A 65 -0.10 -10.40 -2.02
CA GLU A 65 -0.48 -10.76 -0.65
C GLU A 65 0.63 -10.56 0.38
N SER A 66 1.87 -10.90 0.04
CA SER A 66 3.02 -10.79 0.94
C SER A 66 3.34 -9.33 1.29
N ILE A 67 3.26 -8.43 0.31
CA ILE A 67 3.42 -6.99 0.52
C ILE A 67 2.23 -6.41 1.27
N VAL A 68 1.00 -6.79 0.91
CA VAL A 68 -0.21 -6.34 1.62
C VAL A 68 -0.11 -6.72 3.10
N ARG A 69 0.26 -7.97 3.39
CA ARG A 69 0.48 -8.44 4.76
C ARG A 69 1.55 -7.62 5.47
N LEU A 70 2.69 -7.34 4.81
CA LEU A 70 3.77 -6.52 5.38
C LEU A 70 3.29 -5.12 5.74
N LEU A 71 2.59 -4.44 4.81
CA LEU A 71 2.07 -3.09 5.05
C LEU A 71 1.10 -3.09 6.22
N LEU A 72 0.11 -4.00 6.23
CA LEU A 72 -0.92 -4.09 7.26
C LEU A 72 -0.38 -4.44 8.67
N THR A 73 0.91 -4.77 8.82
CA THR A 73 1.53 -4.88 10.16
C THR A 73 1.69 -3.55 10.85
N ARG A 74 1.72 -2.44 10.11
CA ARG A 74 1.76 -1.09 10.69
C ARG A 74 0.35 -0.61 11.02
N ASN A 75 0.21 -0.01 12.20
CA ASN A 75 -1.05 0.54 12.69
C ASN A 75 -1.47 1.84 11.97
N ASP A 76 -0.50 2.58 11.42
CA ASP A 76 -0.68 3.87 10.77
C ASP A 76 -1.11 3.76 9.30
N ILE A 77 -1.22 2.56 8.73
CA ILE A 77 -1.72 2.35 7.36
C ILE A 77 -3.19 2.76 7.24
N ASN A 78 -3.47 3.55 6.21
CA ASN A 78 -4.81 3.93 5.80
C ASN A 78 -5.30 3.02 4.66
N THR A 79 -6.29 2.15 4.96
CA THR A 79 -6.92 1.25 3.99
C THR A 79 -8.11 1.87 3.25
N ASN A 80 -8.56 3.04 3.68
CA ASN A 80 -9.85 3.61 3.31
C ASN A 80 -9.78 4.71 2.27
N LYS A 81 -8.58 5.02 1.76
CA LYS A 81 -8.40 5.99 0.68
C LYS A 81 -9.02 5.42 -0.61
N PRO A 82 -10.10 6.02 -1.13
CA PRO A 82 -10.69 5.57 -2.38
C PRO A 82 -9.87 6.04 -3.59
N ASP A 83 -10.10 5.43 -4.74
CA ASP A 83 -9.61 5.96 -6.01
C ASP A 83 -10.46 7.14 -6.53
N ILE A 84 -10.11 7.62 -7.73
CA ILE A 84 -10.82 8.73 -8.40
C ILE A 84 -12.28 8.41 -8.73
N ALA A 85 -12.66 7.13 -8.81
CA ALA A 85 -14.02 6.67 -9.06
C ALA A 85 -14.78 6.38 -7.74
N GLY A 86 -14.18 6.71 -6.59
CA GLY A 86 -14.73 6.43 -5.27
C GLY A 86 -14.66 4.96 -4.88
N GLN A 87 -13.99 4.11 -5.66
CA GLN A 87 -13.88 2.69 -5.36
C GLN A 87 -13.01 2.51 -4.12
N THR A 88 -13.46 1.67 -3.21
CA THR A 88 -12.64 1.26 -2.07
C THR A 88 -11.56 0.29 -2.54
N LEU A 89 -10.47 0.22 -1.79
CA LEU A 89 -9.42 -0.74 -2.06
C LEU A 89 -9.94 -2.18 -2.04
N LEU A 90 -10.89 -2.47 -1.14
CA LEU A 90 -11.51 -3.78 -1.03
C LEU A 90 -12.35 -4.13 -2.26
N LEU A 91 -13.19 -3.20 -2.74
CA LEU A 91 -14.00 -3.39 -3.96
C LEU A 91 -13.09 -3.67 -5.15
N GLN A 92 -12.02 -2.90 -5.28
CA GLN A 92 -11.09 -3.07 -6.36
C GLN A 92 -10.36 -4.42 -6.27
N ALA A 93 -9.90 -4.84 -5.09
CA ALA A 93 -9.28 -6.15 -4.90
C ALA A 93 -10.24 -7.31 -5.20
N ALA A 94 -11.51 -7.21 -4.80
CA ALA A 94 -12.54 -8.22 -5.04
C ALA A 94 -12.96 -8.35 -6.51
N SER A 95 -12.65 -7.35 -7.34
CA SER A 95 -13.01 -7.33 -8.77
C SER A 95 -12.02 -8.10 -9.67
N PHE A 96 -10.93 -8.65 -9.11
CA PHE A 96 -9.95 -9.43 -9.87
C PHE A 96 -9.90 -10.87 -9.40
N ASP A 97 -9.96 -11.80 -10.34
CA ASP A 97 -9.75 -13.23 -10.07
C ASP A 97 -8.35 -13.47 -9.48
N GLY A 98 -8.28 -14.30 -8.43
CA GLY A 98 -7.04 -14.68 -7.77
C GLY A 98 -6.56 -13.72 -6.67
N HIS A 99 -7.33 -12.69 -6.33
CA HIS A 99 -7.00 -11.75 -5.25
C HIS A 99 -7.65 -12.12 -3.89
N ASP A 100 -8.16 -13.34 -3.75
CA ASP A 100 -8.84 -13.83 -2.54
C ASP A 100 -8.03 -13.62 -1.26
N GLY A 101 -6.72 -13.85 -1.28
CA GLY A 101 -5.88 -13.64 -0.10
C GLY A 101 -5.71 -12.16 0.24
N VAL A 102 -5.67 -11.27 -0.75
CA VAL A 102 -5.68 -9.82 -0.51
C VAL A 102 -7.01 -9.40 0.10
N VAL A 103 -8.14 -9.86 -0.44
CA VAL A 103 -9.48 -9.59 0.11
C VAL A 103 -9.56 -10.05 1.57
N ARG A 104 -9.13 -11.29 1.86
CA ARG A 104 -9.09 -11.82 3.23
C ARG A 104 -8.22 -10.97 4.15
N LEU A 105 -7.05 -10.53 3.69
CA LEU A 105 -6.14 -9.67 4.47
C LEU A 105 -6.78 -8.31 4.77
N LEU A 106 -7.40 -7.66 3.78
CA LEU A 106 -8.08 -6.39 3.98
C LEU A 106 -9.26 -6.52 4.95
N LEU A 107 -10.02 -7.61 4.90
CA LEU A 107 -11.13 -7.86 5.84
C LEU A 107 -10.68 -8.14 7.29
N THR A 108 -9.38 -8.36 7.54
CA THR A 108 -8.87 -8.44 8.93
C THR A 108 -8.81 -7.07 9.62
N ARG A 109 -8.87 -5.99 8.85
CA ARG A 109 -8.79 -4.62 9.35
C ARG A 109 -10.18 -4.12 9.77
N ARG A 110 -10.30 -3.69 11.02
CA ARG A 110 -11.57 -3.21 11.60
C ARG A 110 -12.10 -1.93 10.96
N ASP A 111 -11.21 -1.14 10.35
CA ASP A 111 -11.54 0.10 9.67
C ASP A 111 -12.01 -0.10 8.23
N VAL A 112 -11.94 -1.31 7.68
CA VAL A 112 -12.45 -1.63 6.34
C VAL A 112 -13.95 -1.92 6.41
N ASN A 113 -14.74 -1.21 5.60
CA ASN A 113 -16.17 -1.44 5.44
C ASN A 113 -16.45 -2.12 4.08
N PRO A 114 -16.88 -3.39 4.04
CA PRO A 114 -17.20 -4.11 2.80
C PRO A 114 -18.42 -3.58 2.05
N ASP A 115 -19.34 -2.95 2.78
CA ASP A 115 -20.61 -2.44 2.24
C ASP A 115 -20.52 -0.98 1.80
N LYS A 116 -19.33 -0.38 1.85
CA LYS A 116 -19.13 1.00 1.40
C LYS A 116 -19.29 1.05 -0.13
N PRO A 117 -20.30 1.77 -0.66
CA PRO A 117 -20.50 1.86 -2.09
C PRO A 117 -19.49 2.83 -2.72
N ASP A 118 -19.16 2.57 -3.99
CA ASP A 118 -18.49 3.56 -4.83
C ASP A 118 -19.47 4.60 -5.41
N LEU A 119 -18.99 5.48 -6.29
CA LEU A 119 -19.82 6.51 -6.93
C LEU A 119 -20.92 5.95 -7.85
N PHE A 120 -20.86 4.65 -8.19
CA PHE A 120 -21.85 3.97 -9.02
C PHE A 120 -22.77 3.06 -8.19
N GLY A 121 -22.65 3.07 -6.86
CA GLY A 121 -23.45 2.23 -5.97
C GLY A 121 -22.97 0.78 -5.87
N ARG A 122 -21.78 0.44 -6.36
CA ARG A 122 -21.21 -0.91 -6.29
C ARG A 122 -20.56 -1.16 -4.94
N THR A 123 -20.80 -2.34 -4.37
CA THR A 123 -20.21 -2.81 -3.11
C THR A 123 -19.36 -4.06 -3.34
N SER A 124 -18.51 -4.41 -2.36
CA SER A 124 -17.60 -5.58 -2.48
C SER A 124 -18.31 -6.91 -2.24
N LEU A 125 -19.51 -6.86 -1.65
CA LEU A 125 -20.46 -7.95 -1.40
C LEU A 125 -21.75 -7.64 -2.15
#